data_AF-A0A800AXM9-F1
#
_entry.id   AF-A0A800AXM9-F1
#
_cell.length_a   1.000
_cell.length_b   1.000
_cell.length_c   1.000
_cell.angle_alpha   90.00
_cell.angle_beta   90.00
_cell.angle_gamma   90.00
#
_symmetry.space_group_name_H-M   'P 1'
#
loop_
_entity.id
_entity.type
_entity.pdbx_description
1 polymer ?
#
loop_
_entity_poly.entity_id
_entity_poly.type
_entity_poly.pdbx_seq_one_letter_code
_entity_poly.pdbx_strand_id
1 'polypeptide(L)'
;MATISYKQTGYFSKIVLDYLSQKEQIQDFYGLFPNLDEFKNQIDTKSNFLLSKRETLVKTLKAQYQDLKTSDKTKENIQLLLDKNTFTITTGHQLNLFTGPLYFLYKIISTINLCEELKAKYSNQNFVPVYWMATEDHDFEEIQYFNFKDKKVKWNSESSGAVGRLSTKGLDDVFEEIIKIFGTSLNAKKLILLFKNSYLEHNNLTDATRFLTNELFTDYGLVILDADDVDLKHSFSSVIKDELLNQTSHKEVSKTNKLFSKNYKIQVNPREINLFYLTHEFRERIILKNNVYKVHNTEIQFSKKEILTELETNPERFSPNVIMRPLYQEFILPNICYIGGGGELAYWLELKAYFEKVEVEFPILLLRNSVLLMSQKQNQKLNKL
;
A
#
# COMPACT_ATOMS: atom_id res chain seq x y z
N MET A 1 26.52 -1.44 14.29
CA MET A 1 25.48 -0.39 14.27
C MET A 1 24.98 -0.20 15.69
N ALA A 2 24.78 1.03 16.14
CA ALA A 2 24.06 1.26 17.40
C ALA A 2 22.55 1.05 17.13
N THR A 3 21.88 0.33 18.02
CA THR A 3 20.42 0.15 17.98
C THR A 3 19.81 0.76 19.23
N ILE A 4 18.62 1.32 19.09
CA ILE A 4 17.83 1.86 20.20
C ILE A 4 16.49 1.12 20.16
N SER A 5 16.04 0.60 21.30
CA SER A 5 14.73 -0.05 21.34
C SER A 5 13.63 0.96 21.03
N TYR A 6 12.57 0.53 20.33
CA TYR A 6 11.45 1.41 19.99
C TYR A 6 10.87 2.14 21.20
N LYS A 7 10.79 1.47 22.36
CA LYS A 7 10.33 2.06 23.63
C LYS A 7 11.21 3.22 24.09
N GLN A 8 12.54 3.09 23.99
CA GLN A 8 13.47 4.14 24.41
C GLN A 8 13.43 5.38 23.52
N THR A 9 12.94 5.27 22.28
CA THR A 9 12.82 6.43 21.39
C THR A 9 11.76 7.44 21.86
N GLY A 10 10.74 7.01 22.61
CA GLY A 10 9.62 7.86 23.03
C GLY A 10 8.65 8.26 21.92
N TYR A 11 8.86 7.82 20.66
CA TYR A 11 8.05 8.23 19.51
C TYR A 11 6.93 7.24 19.13
N PHE A 12 6.97 6.00 19.62
CA PHE A 12 6.01 4.98 19.23
C PHE A 12 4.78 4.97 20.14
N SER A 13 3.61 4.87 19.52
CA SER A 13 2.34 4.76 20.22
C SER A 13 2.28 3.52 21.12
N LYS A 14 1.46 3.58 22.18
CA LYS A 14 1.26 2.47 23.12
C LYS A 14 0.86 1.17 22.41
N ILE A 15 -0.03 1.24 21.42
CA ILE A 15 -0.51 0.06 20.70
C ILE A 15 0.62 -0.66 19.97
N VAL A 16 1.49 0.09 19.28
CA VAL A 16 2.63 -0.50 18.57
C VAL A 16 3.62 -1.12 19.56
N LEU A 17 3.88 -0.46 20.69
CA LEU A 17 4.76 -1.01 21.73
C LEU A 17 4.18 -2.28 22.38
N ASP A 18 2.87 -2.31 22.64
CA ASP A 18 2.18 -3.46 23.20
C ASP A 18 2.14 -4.63 22.19
N TYR A 19 1.98 -4.34 20.89
CA TYR A 19 2.08 -5.31 19.79
C TYR A 19 3.46 -5.95 19.71
N LEU A 20 4.52 -5.13 19.66
CA LEU A 20 5.91 -5.62 19.61
C LEU A 20 6.30 -6.42 20.86
N SER A 21 5.66 -6.14 21.98
CA SER A 21 5.87 -6.86 23.25
C SER A 21 4.91 -8.03 23.44
N GLN A 22 4.05 -8.32 22.44
CA GLN A 22 3.07 -9.42 22.44
C GLN A 22 2.19 -9.47 23.71
N LYS A 23 1.78 -8.30 24.23
CA LYS A 23 0.97 -8.25 25.44
C LYS A 23 -0.36 -8.96 25.24
N GLU A 24 -0.83 -9.65 26.27
CA GLU A 24 -2.08 -10.41 26.26
C GLU A 24 -3.26 -9.60 25.70
N GLN A 25 -3.42 -8.34 26.14
CA GLN A 25 -4.53 -7.48 25.73
C GLN A 25 -4.56 -7.06 24.25
N ILE A 26 -3.55 -7.40 23.44
CA ILE A 26 -3.50 -7.10 21.99
C ILE A 26 -3.60 -8.35 21.12
N GLN A 27 -3.47 -9.55 21.70
CA GLN A 27 -3.42 -10.81 20.95
C GLN A 27 -4.70 -11.10 20.16
N ASP A 28 -5.86 -10.64 20.65
CA ASP A 28 -7.14 -10.82 19.96
C ASP A 28 -7.22 -10.05 18.61
N PHE A 29 -6.36 -9.05 18.40
CA PHE A 29 -6.43 -8.12 17.27
C PHE A 29 -5.46 -8.44 16.12
N TYR A 30 -4.63 -9.47 16.22
CA TYR A 30 -3.80 -9.98 15.12
C TYR A 30 -3.79 -11.50 15.08
N GLY A 31 -3.40 -12.07 13.94
CA GLY A 31 -3.22 -13.52 13.79
C GLY A 31 -1.87 -13.94 14.38
N LEU A 32 -0.92 -14.27 13.50
CA LEU A 32 0.43 -14.67 13.89
C LEU A 32 1.35 -13.46 14.09
N PHE A 33 2.30 -13.59 15.01
CA PHE A 33 3.37 -12.61 15.21
C PHE A 33 4.50 -12.86 14.18
N PRO A 34 5.22 -11.83 13.69
CA PRO A 34 6.30 -11.95 12.69
C PRO A 34 7.58 -12.59 13.23
N ASN A 35 7.48 -13.76 13.86
CA ASN A 35 8.62 -14.64 14.10
C ASN A 35 8.85 -15.50 12.85
N LEU A 36 10.10 -15.65 12.42
CA LEU A 36 10.47 -16.45 11.26
C LEU A 36 9.91 -17.88 11.31
N ASP A 37 9.73 -18.49 12.48
CA ASP A 37 9.12 -19.83 12.60
C ASP A 37 7.61 -19.84 12.30
N GLU A 38 6.90 -18.79 12.69
CA GLU A 38 5.44 -18.67 12.51
C GLU A 38 5.03 -18.50 11.05
N PHE A 39 5.95 -18.03 10.19
CA PHE A 39 5.69 -17.94 8.76
C PHE A 39 5.34 -19.29 8.12
N LYS A 40 5.79 -20.42 8.69
CA LYS A 40 5.37 -21.74 8.22
C LYS A 40 3.85 -21.90 8.29
N ASN A 41 3.24 -21.53 9.42
CA ASN A 41 1.80 -21.63 9.61
C ASN A 41 1.06 -20.71 8.61
N GLN A 42 1.56 -19.49 8.40
CA GLN A 42 0.97 -18.56 7.43
C GLN A 42 1.08 -19.07 5.99
N ILE A 43 2.22 -19.67 5.62
CA ILE A 43 2.45 -20.30 4.32
C ILE A 43 1.45 -21.44 4.10
N ASP A 44 1.30 -22.32 5.10
CA ASP A 44 0.39 -23.46 5.02
C ASP A 44 -1.07 -22.99 4.83
N THR A 45 -1.51 -21.99 5.57
CA THR A 45 -2.86 -21.41 5.42
C THR A 45 -3.04 -20.73 4.06
N LYS A 46 -2.09 -19.91 3.62
CA LYS A 46 -2.17 -19.18 2.34
C LYS A 46 -1.95 -20.10 1.12
N SER A 47 -1.49 -21.34 1.30
CA SER A 47 -1.28 -22.31 0.21
C SER A 47 -2.56 -22.67 -0.56
N ASN A 48 -3.74 -22.43 0.04
CA ASN A 48 -5.04 -22.61 -0.59
C ASN A 48 -5.48 -21.43 -1.48
N PHE A 49 -4.61 -20.43 -1.69
CA PHE A 49 -4.89 -19.31 -2.58
C PHE A 49 -5.17 -19.78 -4.02
N LEU A 50 -6.32 -19.37 -4.55
CA LEU A 50 -6.87 -19.90 -5.81
C LEU A 50 -5.97 -19.61 -7.02
N LEU A 51 -5.80 -20.62 -7.88
CA LEU A 51 -5.04 -20.48 -9.13
C LEU A 51 -5.62 -19.40 -10.04
N SER A 52 -6.95 -19.31 -10.18
CA SER A 52 -7.60 -18.29 -11.01
C SER A 52 -7.27 -16.86 -10.58
N LYS A 53 -7.10 -16.62 -9.28
CA LYS A 53 -6.65 -15.32 -8.75
C LYS A 53 -5.19 -15.04 -9.11
N ARG A 54 -4.32 -16.06 -9.05
CA ARG A 54 -2.91 -15.95 -9.48
C ARG A 54 -2.82 -15.63 -10.97
N GLU A 55 -3.59 -16.31 -11.80
CA GLU A 55 -3.65 -16.06 -13.25
C GLU A 55 -4.10 -14.62 -13.56
N THR A 56 -5.14 -14.15 -12.87
CA THR A 56 -5.64 -12.77 -13.00
C THR A 56 -4.57 -11.76 -12.60
N LEU A 57 -3.90 -11.97 -11.46
CA LEU A 57 -2.81 -11.13 -10.98
C LEU A 57 -1.64 -11.07 -11.98
N VAL A 58 -1.17 -12.22 -12.46
CA VAL A 58 -0.03 -12.28 -13.39
C VAL A 58 -0.37 -11.70 -14.75
N LYS A 59 -1.58 -11.92 -15.26
CA LYS A 59 -2.07 -11.28 -16.49
C LYS A 59 -2.03 -9.75 -16.34
N THR A 60 -2.56 -9.24 -15.23
CA THR A 60 -2.60 -7.80 -14.93
C THR A 60 -1.19 -7.21 -14.83
N LEU A 61 -0.30 -7.85 -14.08
CA LEU A 61 1.09 -7.43 -13.96
C LEU A 61 1.80 -7.43 -15.31
N LYS A 62 1.65 -8.48 -16.13
CA LYS A 62 2.26 -8.53 -17.47
C LYS A 62 1.80 -7.36 -18.35
N ALA A 63 0.52 -6.98 -18.27
CA ALA A 63 0.00 -5.81 -18.98
C ALA A 63 0.60 -4.50 -18.44
N GLN A 64 0.64 -4.31 -17.11
CA GLN A 64 1.22 -3.13 -16.47
C GLN A 64 2.72 -2.92 -16.74
N TYR A 65 3.42 -4.00 -17.03
CA TYR A 65 4.86 -4.02 -17.30
C TYR A 65 5.23 -4.06 -18.78
N GLN A 66 4.26 -4.11 -19.70
CA GLN A 66 4.50 -4.34 -21.12
C GLN A 66 5.46 -3.32 -21.75
N ASP A 67 5.32 -2.04 -21.40
CA ASP A 67 6.11 -0.94 -21.94
C ASP A 67 7.23 -0.48 -20.99
N LEU A 68 7.42 -1.16 -19.87
CA LEU A 68 8.44 -0.83 -18.88
C LEU A 68 9.65 -1.75 -19.02
N LYS A 69 10.83 -1.17 -19.19
CA LYS A 69 12.08 -1.93 -19.13
C LYS A 69 12.33 -2.41 -17.70
N THR A 70 12.42 -3.71 -17.50
CA THR A 70 12.70 -4.31 -16.20
C THR A 70 13.87 -5.28 -16.23
N SER A 71 14.39 -5.60 -15.05
CA SER A 71 15.33 -6.72 -14.86
C SER A 71 14.65 -8.06 -15.12
N ASP A 72 15.46 -9.05 -15.48
CA ASP A 72 15.00 -10.44 -15.63
C ASP A 72 14.45 -10.99 -14.32
N LYS A 73 15.06 -10.61 -13.18
CA LYS A 73 14.58 -10.98 -11.83
C LYS A 73 13.15 -10.50 -11.57
N THR A 74 12.78 -9.30 -12.04
CA THR A 74 11.40 -8.79 -11.91
C THR A 74 10.43 -9.63 -12.74
N LYS A 75 10.80 -9.96 -13.99
CA LYS A 75 9.98 -10.79 -14.88
C LYS A 75 9.81 -12.20 -14.33
N GLU A 76 10.88 -12.79 -13.80
CA GLU A 76 10.86 -14.08 -13.12
C GLU A 76 9.92 -14.04 -11.91
N ASN A 77 10.05 -13.04 -11.04
CA ASN A 77 9.16 -12.88 -9.89
C ASN A 77 7.68 -12.77 -10.31
N ILE A 78 7.35 -12.02 -11.36
CA ILE A 78 5.97 -11.95 -11.90
C ILE A 78 5.50 -13.33 -12.36
N GLN A 79 6.35 -14.11 -13.04
CA GLN A 79 6.00 -15.44 -13.52
C GLN A 79 5.82 -16.44 -12.37
N LEU A 80 6.69 -16.41 -11.36
CA LEU A 80 6.65 -17.27 -10.18
C LEU A 80 5.33 -17.15 -9.41
N LEU A 81 4.63 -16.01 -9.49
CA LEU A 81 3.33 -15.83 -8.82
C LEU A 81 2.25 -16.81 -9.28
N LEU A 82 2.41 -17.46 -10.43
CA LEU A 82 1.54 -18.55 -10.87
C LEU A 82 1.72 -19.82 -10.02
N ASP A 83 2.89 -20.02 -9.44
CA ASP A 83 3.22 -21.26 -8.73
C ASP A 83 2.55 -21.29 -7.34
N LYS A 84 2.02 -22.46 -6.97
CA LYS A 84 1.33 -22.66 -5.68
C LYS A 84 2.23 -22.42 -4.48
N ASN A 85 3.53 -22.67 -4.61
CA ASN A 85 4.55 -22.47 -3.57
C ASN A 85 5.15 -21.05 -3.56
N THR A 86 4.57 -20.10 -4.29
CA THR A 86 4.99 -18.69 -4.30
C THR A 86 4.02 -17.82 -3.50
N PHE A 87 4.59 -17.01 -2.61
CA PHE A 87 3.88 -16.07 -1.74
C PHE A 87 4.42 -14.66 -1.91
N THR A 88 3.64 -13.67 -1.50
CA THR A 88 4.05 -12.26 -1.54
C THR A 88 4.29 -11.72 -0.14
N ILE A 89 5.18 -10.74 -0.05
CA ILE A 89 5.32 -9.87 1.10
C ILE A 89 5.06 -8.47 0.58
N THR A 90 4.10 -7.78 1.18
CA THR A 90 3.59 -6.54 0.61
C THR A 90 3.88 -5.38 1.54
N THR A 91 4.32 -4.28 0.94
CA THR A 91 4.21 -2.95 1.55
C THR A 91 3.53 -2.03 0.56
N GLY A 92 3.05 -0.88 0.99
CA GLY A 92 2.41 0.08 0.10
C GLY A 92 2.67 1.52 0.51
N HIS A 93 2.49 2.43 -0.42
CA HIS A 93 2.48 3.86 -0.12
C HIS A 93 1.76 4.66 -1.19
N GLN A 94 1.47 5.92 -0.89
CA GLN A 94 0.98 6.88 -1.87
C GLN A 94 2.08 7.23 -2.87
N LEU A 95 1.66 7.78 -4.01
CA LEU A 95 2.50 8.18 -5.13
C LEU A 95 3.16 9.53 -4.85
N ASN A 96 3.91 9.60 -3.74
CA ASN A 96 4.59 10.82 -3.33
C ASN A 96 5.57 11.29 -4.40
N LEU A 97 5.53 12.59 -4.71
CA LEU A 97 6.45 13.22 -5.62
C LEU A 97 7.90 12.94 -5.20
N PHE A 98 8.66 12.36 -6.12
CA PHE A 98 10.06 11.99 -5.96
C PHE A 98 10.34 11.20 -4.66
N THR A 99 9.50 10.18 -4.40
CA THR A 99 9.48 9.29 -3.22
C THR A 99 9.02 9.90 -1.91
N GLY A 100 8.95 11.24 -1.82
CA GLY A 100 8.58 11.97 -0.61
C GLY A 100 9.46 11.60 0.59
N PRO A 101 8.89 11.02 1.66
CA PRO A 101 9.63 10.70 2.88
C PRO A 101 10.48 9.43 2.74
N LEU A 102 11.65 9.39 3.41
CA LEU A 102 12.59 8.26 3.37
C LEU A 102 11.99 6.90 3.75
N TYR A 103 10.91 6.89 4.54
CA TYR A 103 10.26 5.64 4.90
C TYR A 103 9.53 4.97 3.73
N PHE A 104 9.31 5.66 2.60
CA PHE A 104 8.97 5.04 1.31
C PHE A 104 10.01 3.95 0.97
N LEU A 105 11.29 4.32 0.99
CA LEU A 105 12.40 3.42 0.66
C LEU A 105 12.56 2.34 1.73
N TYR A 106 12.49 2.71 3.02
CA TYR A 106 12.69 1.74 4.11
C TYR A 106 11.63 0.65 4.14
N LYS A 107 10.38 0.97 3.77
CA LYS A 107 9.32 -0.03 3.61
C LYS A 107 9.70 -1.08 2.57
N ILE A 108 10.08 -0.64 1.37
CA ILE A 108 10.45 -1.53 0.27
C ILE A 108 11.69 -2.36 0.61
N ILE A 109 12.71 -1.74 1.21
CA ILE A 109 13.92 -2.46 1.66
C ILE A 109 13.57 -3.53 2.70
N SER A 110 12.73 -3.20 3.69
CA SER A 110 12.25 -4.20 4.67
C SER A 110 11.51 -5.36 4.01
N THR A 111 10.70 -5.10 2.98
CA THR A 111 10.02 -6.13 2.19
C THR A 111 11.01 -7.05 1.46
N ILE A 112 11.98 -6.49 0.76
CA ILE A 112 13.00 -7.25 0.03
C ILE A 112 13.80 -8.12 1.02
N ASN A 113 14.28 -7.54 2.12
CA ASN A 113 15.06 -8.26 3.12
C ASN A 113 14.27 -9.44 3.71
N LEU A 114 12.98 -9.24 4.03
CA LEU A 114 12.17 -10.34 4.55
C LEU A 114 11.98 -11.46 3.51
N CYS A 115 11.80 -11.13 2.23
CA CYS A 115 11.76 -12.15 1.18
C CYS A 115 13.05 -12.98 1.12
N GLU A 116 14.21 -12.33 1.24
CA GLU A 116 15.51 -13.00 1.25
C GLU A 116 15.69 -13.90 2.49
N GLU A 117 15.33 -13.40 3.68
CA GLU A 117 15.38 -14.16 4.93
C GLU A 117 14.46 -15.39 4.89
N LEU A 118 13.23 -15.23 4.41
CA LEU A 118 12.29 -16.34 4.27
C LEU A 118 12.74 -17.33 3.20
N LYS A 119 13.31 -16.88 2.08
CA LYS A 119 13.84 -17.78 1.05
C LYS A 119 15.00 -18.62 1.56
N ALA A 120 15.87 -18.04 2.39
CA ALA A 120 16.96 -18.77 3.05
C ALA A 120 16.43 -19.83 4.03
N LYS A 121 15.36 -19.54 4.78
CA LYS A 121 14.77 -20.45 5.76
C LYS A 121 13.89 -21.54 5.13
N TYR A 122 13.12 -21.19 4.11
CA TYR A 122 12.14 -22.05 3.44
C TYR A 122 12.48 -22.19 1.96
N SER A 123 13.59 -22.87 1.66
CA SER A 123 14.17 -22.96 0.31
C SER A 123 13.22 -23.47 -0.79
N ASN A 124 12.27 -24.35 -0.42
CA ASN A 124 11.26 -24.92 -1.33
C ASN A 124 10.09 -23.97 -1.65
N GLN A 125 10.00 -22.83 -0.98
CA GLN A 125 8.99 -21.79 -1.20
C GLN A 125 9.64 -20.61 -1.94
N ASN A 126 8.82 -19.79 -2.60
CA ASN A 126 9.25 -18.54 -3.23
C ASN A 126 8.55 -17.35 -2.57
N PHE A 127 9.27 -16.22 -2.47
CA PHE A 127 8.77 -15.01 -1.84
C PHE A 127 9.03 -13.82 -2.74
N VAL A 128 7.95 -13.18 -3.19
CA VAL A 128 8.01 -12.04 -4.12
C VAL A 128 7.77 -10.74 -3.34
N PRO A 129 8.72 -9.79 -3.37
CA PRO A 129 8.52 -8.49 -2.76
C PRO A 129 7.55 -7.67 -3.62
N VAL A 130 6.45 -7.22 -3.02
CA VAL A 130 5.41 -6.42 -3.68
C VAL A 130 5.34 -5.02 -3.08
N TYR A 131 5.39 -4.02 -3.95
CA TYR A 131 5.06 -2.64 -3.63
C TYR A 131 3.67 -2.28 -4.21
N TRP A 132 2.72 -2.04 -3.31
CA TRP A 132 1.37 -1.58 -3.63
C TRP A 132 1.35 -0.07 -3.83
N MET A 133 0.97 0.38 -5.02
CA MET A 133 0.73 1.78 -5.30
C MET A 133 -0.68 2.17 -4.86
N ALA A 134 -0.82 3.17 -3.98
CA ALA A 134 -2.13 3.70 -3.58
C ALA A 134 -2.67 4.69 -4.63
N THR A 135 -2.85 4.21 -5.86
CA THR A 135 -3.29 4.98 -7.04
C THR A 135 -4.69 5.54 -6.90
N GLU A 136 -5.58 4.82 -6.22
CA GLU A 136 -6.97 5.21 -5.97
C GLU A 136 -7.12 6.26 -4.85
N ASP A 137 -6.06 6.66 -4.15
CA ASP A 137 -6.16 7.71 -3.14
C ASP A 137 -6.47 9.08 -3.79
N HIS A 138 -6.87 10.06 -3.01
CA HIS A 138 -7.29 11.39 -3.46
C HIS A 138 -6.57 12.52 -2.69
N ASP A 139 -5.71 12.18 -1.73
CA ASP A 139 -4.96 13.16 -0.95
C ASP A 139 -3.75 13.69 -1.75
N PHE A 140 -4.05 14.57 -2.70
CA PHE A 140 -3.02 15.25 -3.47
C PHE A 140 -2.11 16.13 -2.60
N GLU A 141 -2.64 16.68 -1.50
CA GLU A 141 -1.89 17.58 -0.65
C GLU A 141 -0.70 16.89 0.02
N GLU A 142 -0.86 15.62 0.37
CA GLU A 142 0.20 14.77 0.92
C GLU A 142 1.29 14.46 -0.11
N ILE A 143 0.91 14.21 -1.38
CA ILE A 143 1.85 13.72 -2.40
C ILE A 143 2.53 14.79 -3.24
N GLN A 144 2.00 16.01 -3.31
CA GLN A 144 2.43 17.05 -4.25
C GLN A 144 3.81 17.67 -3.95
N TYR A 145 4.58 17.18 -2.98
CA TYR A 145 5.85 17.79 -2.62
C TYR A 145 6.88 16.79 -2.08
N PHE A 146 8.14 17.22 -2.09
CA PHE A 146 9.20 16.63 -1.29
C PHE A 146 10.07 17.72 -0.66
N ASN A 147 10.88 17.36 0.34
CA ASN A 147 11.78 18.28 1.00
C ASN A 147 13.21 18.05 0.55
N PHE A 148 13.91 19.12 0.18
CA PHE A 148 15.33 19.10 -0.11
C PHE A 148 16.03 20.19 0.70
N LYS A 149 16.84 19.77 1.68
CA LYS A 149 17.42 20.65 2.72
C LYS A 149 16.28 21.43 3.41
N ASP A 150 16.38 22.75 3.46
CA ASP A 150 15.39 23.64 4.08
C ASP A 150 14.27 24.07 3.11
N LYS A 151 14.22 23.50 1.89
CA LYS A 151 13.25 23.87 0.86
C LYS A 151 12.22 22.77 0.64
N LYS A 152 10.94 23.17 0.63
CA LYS A 152 9.81 22.35 0.18
C LYS A 152 9.62 22.58 -1.33
N VAL A 153 9.94 21.57 -2.14
CA VAL A 153 9.73 21.59 -3.59
C VAL A 153 8.34 21.07 -3.86
N LYS A 154 7.49 21.87 -4.49
CA LYS A 154 6.05 21.59 -4.63
C LYS A 154 5.65 21.58 -6.09
N TRP A 155 4.89 20.56 -6.49
CA TRP A 155 4.12 20.54 -7.72
C TRP A 155 2.85 21.36 -7.52
N ASN A 156 2.80 22.54 -8.15
CA ASN A 156 1.64 23.43 -8.05
C ASN A 156 0.64 23.07 -9.17
N SER A 157 -0.26 22.13 -8.87
CA SER A 157 -1.38 21.78 -9.74
C SER A 157 -2.68 21.80 -8.94
N GLU A 158 -3.79 22.01 -9.63
CA GLU A 158 -5.10 21.60 -9.14
C GLU A 158 -5.32 20.14 -9.52
N SER A 159 -6.01 19.39 -8.68
CA SER A 159 -6.27 17.97 -8.89
C SER A 159 -7.64 17.58 -8.36
N SER A 160 -8.36 16.75 -9.10
CA SER A 160 -9.56 16.07 -8.65
C SER A 160 -9.47 14.58 -8.98
N GLY A 161 -10.17 13.75 -8.21
CA GLY A 161 -10.20 12.31 -8.43
C GLY A 161 -9.00 11.55 -7.86
N ALA A 162 -8.71 10.39 -8.45
CA ALA A 162 -7.67 9.49 -7.98
C ALA A 162 -6.26 9.95 -8.39
N VAL A 163 -5.31 9.95 -7.45
CA VAL A 163 -3.95 10.47 -7.63
C VAL A 163 -3.18 9.76 -8.74
N GLY A 164 -3.40 8.45 -8.95
CA GLY A 164 -2.73 7.69 -10.01
C GLY A 164 -3.12 8.14 -11.41
N ARG A 165 -4.36 8.64 -11.58
CA ARG A 165 -4.90 9.10 -12.87
C ARG A 165 -4.49 10.54 -13.20
N LEU A 166 -3.83 11.24 -12.28
CA LEU A 166 -3.39 12.63 -12.49
C LEU A 166 -2.36 12.70 -13.62
N SER A 167 -2.53 13.69 -14.50
CA SER A 167 -1.54 13.98 -15.53
C SER A 167 -0.26 14.54 -14.90
N THR A 168 0.89 14.22 -15.47
CA THR A 168 2.21 14.74 -15.08
C THR A 168 2.48 16.17 -15.56
N LYS A 169 1.53 16.81 -16.25
CA LYS A 169 1.66 18.21 -16.71
C LYS A 169 1.99 19.15 -15.55
N GLY A 170 2.89 20.10 -15.79
CA GLY A 170 3.37 21.05 -14.78
C GLY A 170 4.54 20.52 -13.93
N LEU A 171 4.94 19.25 -14.08
CA LEU A 171 6.16 18.74 -13.45
C LEU A 171 7.44 19.24 -14.16
N ASP A 172 7.32 19.84 -15.34
CA ASP A 172 8.40 20.57 -16.01
C ASP A 172 8.86 21.78 -15.20
N ASP A 173 7.94 22.53 -14.57
CA ASP A 173 8.28 23.62 -13.66
C ASP A 173 9.06 23.11 -12.42
N VAL A 174 8.64 21.96 -11.89
CA VAL A 174 9.32 21.30 -10.78
C VAL A 174 10.71 20.84 -11.20
N PHE A 175 10.85 20.30 -12.40
CA PHE A 175 12.14 19.89 -12.95
C PHE A 175 13.10 21.07 -13.09
N GLU A 176 12.64 22.21 -13.59
CA GLU A 176 13.43 23.45 -13.67
C GLU A 176 13.85 23.97 -12.29
N GLU A 177 13.00 23.81 -11.28
CA GLU A 177 13.38 24.11 -9.90
C GLU A 177 14.48 23.17 -9.39
N ILE A 178 14.34 21.87 -9.64
CA ILE A 178 15.30 20.83 -9.22
C ILE A 178 16.69 21.10 -9.79
N ILE A 179 16.80 21.45 -11.07
CA ILE A 179 18.08 21.79 -11.72
C ILE A 179 18.80 22.92 -10.97
N LYS A 180 18.06 23.93 -10.53
CA LYS A 180 18.62 25.09 -9.83
C LYS A 180 19.12 24.74 -8.42
N ILE A 181 18.44 23.83 -7.71
CA ILE A 181 18.71 23.57 -6.29
C ILE A 181 19.63 22.37 -6.02
N PHE A 182 19.68 21.35 -6.88
CA PHE A 182 20.51 20.15 -6.64
C PHE A 182 22.01 20.38 -6.91
N GLY A 183 22.35 21.37 -7.73
CA GLY A 183 23.73 21.70 -8.09
C GLY A 183 24.31 20.77 -9.14
N THR A 184 25.65 20.70 -9.23
CA THR A 184 26.36 20.13 -10.39
C THR A 184 27.11 18.81 -10.13
N SER A 185 26.98 18.25 -8.92
CA SER A 185 27.63 16.99 -8.56
C SER A 185 27.16 15.82 -9.42
N LEU A 186 27.94 14.74 -9.50
CA LEU A 186 27.53 13.52 -10.21
C LEU A 186 26.21 12.95 -9.67
N ASN A 187 26.00 12.98 -8.35
CA ASN A 187 24.76 12.52 -7.73
C ASN A 187 23.59 13.45 -8.08
N ALA A 188 23.81 14.76 -8.11
CA ALA A 188 22.79 15.72 -8.55
C ALA A 188 22.35 15.45 -9.98
N LYS A 189 23.31 15.26 -10.91
CA LYS A 189 23.01 14.92 -12.32
C LYS A 189 22.20 13.62 -12.45
N LYS A 190 22.54 12.59 -11.66
CA LYS A 190 21.77 11.32 -11.63
C LYS A 190 20.34 11.53 -11.17
N LEU A 191 20.13 12.27 -10.08
CA LEU A 191 18.80 12.53 -9.53
C LEU A 191 17.95 13.40 -10.47
N ILE A 192 18.55 14.41 -11.12
CA ILE A 192 17.89 15.23 -12.15
C ILE A 192 17.43 14.34 -13.31
N LEU A 193 18.30 13.46 -13.82
CA LEU A 193 17.95 12.54 -14.91
C LEU A 193 16.85 11.56 -14.47
N LEU A 194 16.94 11.01 -13.26
CA LEU A 194 15.92 10.12 -12.72
C LEU A 194 14.55 10.82 -12.65
N PHE A 195 14.49 12.06 -12.15
CA PHE A 195 13.25 12.84 -12.11
C PHE A 195 12.70 13.06 -13.51
N LYS A 196 13.54 13.50 -14.46
CA LYS A 196 13.14 13.73 -15.85
C LYS A 196 12.50 12.47 -16.45
N ASN A 197 13.22 11.36 -16.42
CA ASN A 197 12.77 10.12 -17.03
C ASN A 197 11.50 9.58 -16.35
N SER A 198 11.37 9.82 -15.04
CA SER A 198 10.19 9.37 -14.30
C SER A 198 8.96 10.23 -14.60
N TYR A 199 9.07 11.56 -14.61
CA TYR A 199 7.90 12.43 -14.60
C TYR A 199 7.62 13.14 -15.92
N LEU A 200 8.63 13.39 -16.75
CA LEU A 200 8.47 14.11 -18.01
C LEU A 200 8.32 13.19 -19.23
N GLU A 201 8.62 11.90 -19.08
CA GLU A 201 8.53 10.90 -20.16
C GLU A 201 7.30 9.97 -20.00
N HIS A 202 6.43 10.29 -19.05
CA HIS A 202 5.18 9.57 -18.76
C HIS A 202 4.01 10.55 -18.66
N ASN A 203 2.80 10.11 -19.01
CA ASN A 203 1.63 10.98 -19.11
C ASN A 203 0.82 11.12 -17.80
N ASN A 204 0.95 10.15 -16.90
CA ASN A 204 0.21 10.08 -15.63
C ASN A 204 1.11 9.68 -14.46
N LEU A 205 0.62 9.90 -13.25
CA LEU A 205 1.39 9.68 -12.03
C LEU A 205 1.61 8.20 -11.72
N THR A 206 0.69 7.30 -12.09
CA THR A 206 0.85 5.85 -11.98
C THR A 206 2.10 5.38 -12.74
N ASP A 207 2.19 5.69 -14.03
CA ASP A 207 3.29 5.24 -14.88
C ASP A 207 4.62 5.88 -14.43
N ALA A 208 4.59 7.17 -14.09
CA ALA A 208 5.73 7.88 -13.57
C ALA A 208 6.28 7.27 -12.27
N THR A 209 5.40 6.94 -11.33
CA THR A 209 5.78 6.33 -10.05
C THR A 209 6.25 4.90 -10.23
N ARG A 210 5.62 4.13 -11.12
CA ARG A 210 6.05 2.77 -11.47
C ARG A 210 7.45 2.79 -12.06
N PHE A 211 7.74 3.69 -13.00
CA PHE A 211 9.07 3.86 -13.57
C PHE A 211 10.10 4.23 -12.49
N LEU A 212 9.83 5.27 -11.69
CA LEU A 212 10.74 5.71 -10.62
C LEU A 212 11.08 4.57 -9.66
N THR A 213 10.05 3.84 -9.21
CA THR A 213 10.21 2.76 -8.25
C THR A 213 10.95 1.56 -8.87
N ASN A 214 10.67 1.25 -10.13
CA ASN A 214 11.39 0.21 -10.87
C ASN A 214 12.88 0.57 -10.97
N GLU A 215 13.24 1.77 -11.40
CA GLU A 215 14.65 2.19 -11.52
C GLU A 215 15.40 2.13 -10.18
N LEU A 216 14.75 2.53 -9.08
CA LEU A 216 15.35 2.50 -7.74
C LEU A 216 15.61 1.09 -7.21
N PHE A 217 14.81 0.10 -7.64
CA PHE A 217 14.84 -1.26 -7.09
C PHE A 217 15.03 -2.35 -8.17
N THR A 218 15.53 -1.98 -9.35
CA THR A 218 15.64 -2.85 -10.53
C THR A 218 16.38 -4.16 -10.21
N ASP A 219 17.48 -4.08 -9.48
CA ASP A 219 18.34 -5.23 -9.17
C ASP A 219 17.72 -6.19 -8.14
N TYR A 220 16.65 -5.77 -7.46
CA TYR A 220 16.04 -6.53 -6.37
C TYR A 220 14.80 -7.31 -6.79
N GLY A 221 14.32 -7.15 -8.03
CA GLY A 221 13.16 -7.87 -8.54
C GLY A 221 11.83 -7.43 -7.92
N LEU A 222 11.74 -6.17 -7.48
CA LEU A 222 10.52 -5.64 -6.88
C LEU A 222 9.35 -5.67 -7.88
N VAL A 223 8.22 -6.25 -7.47
CA VAL A 223 6.98 -6.22 -8.24
C VAL A 223 6.12 -5.07 -7.74
N ILE A 224 5.78 -4.14 -8.64
CA ILE A 224 5.03 -2.92 -8.38
C ILE A 224 3.64 -3.12 -8.95
N LEU A 225 2.62 -3.06 -8.09
CA LEU A 225 1.24 -3.31 -8.46
C LEU A 225 0.42 -2.04 -8.39
N ASP A 226 -0.22 -1.70 -9.51
CA ASP A 226 -1.43 -0.86 -9.51
C ASP A 226 -2.65 -1.77 -9.39
N ALA A 227 -3.50 -1.56 -8.40
CA ALA A 227 -4.70 -2.39 -8.20
C ALA A 227 -5.99 -1.69 -8.65
N ASP A 228 -5.90 -0.48 -9.22
CA ASP A 228 -6.99 0.17 -9.96
C ASP A 228 -7.13 -0.48 -11.35
N ASP A 229 -7.55 -1.75 -11.36
CA ASP A 229 -7.64 -2.60 -12.55
C ASP A 229 -8.97 -3.35 -12.60
N VAL A 230 -9.57 -3.42 -13.79
CA VAL A 230 -10.90 -4.00 -14.00
C VAL A 230 -10.98 -5.48 -13.67
N ASP A 231 -9.98 -6.28 -14.05
CA ASP A 231 -9.98 -7.73 -13.86
C ASP A 231 -9.78 -8.05 -12.36
N LEU A 232 -8.88 -7.31 -11.70
CA LEU A 232 -8.66 -7.44 -10.26
C LEU A 232 -9.91 -7.04 -9.46
N LYS A 233 -10.58 -5.94 -9.83
CA LYS A 233 -11.82 -5.47 -9.18
C LYS A 233 -12.97 -6.42 -9.41
N HIS A 234 -13.11 -6.95 -10.63
CA HIS A 234 -14.10 -7.97 -10.95
C HIS A 234 -13.94 -9.22 -10.07
N SER A 235 -12.71 -9.64 -9.79
CA SER A 235 -12.46 -10.77 -8.87
C SER A 235 -12.95 -10.48 -7.44
N PHE A 236 -12.98 -9.21 -7.02
CA PHE A 236 -13.38 -8.73 -5.70
C PHE A 236 -14.86 -8.34 -5.60
N SER A 237 -15.63 -8.44 -6.69
CA SER A 237 -17.03 -7.99 -6.76
C SER A 237 -17.95 -8.64 -5.73
N SER A 238 -17.70 -9.88 -5.31
CA SER A 238 -18.51 -10.53 -4.27
C SER A 238 -18.43 -9.82 -2.92
N VAL A 239 -17.23 -9.34 -2.55
CA VAL A 239 -16.99 -8.59 -1.31
C VAL A 239 -17.55 -7.17 -1.42
N ILE A 240 -17.40 -6.52 -2.59
CA ILE A 240 -18.00 -5.21 -2.85
C ILE A 240 -19.53 -5.29 -2.72
N LYS A 241 -20.14 -6.34 -3.30
CA LYS A 241 -21.57 -6.60 -3.21
C LYS A 241 -22.02 -6.81 -1.75
N ASP A 242 -21.27 -7.58 -0.97
CA ASP A 242 -21.56 -7.76 0.45
C ASP A 242 -21.52 -6.43 1.21
N GLU A 243 -20.51 -5.59 0.98
CA GLU A 243 -20.44 -4.28 1.61
C GLU A 243 -21.66 -3.40 1.25
N LEU A 244 -22.03 -3.33 -0.03
CA LEU A 244 -23.16 -2.52 -0.49
C LEU A 244 -24.50 -2.96 0.11
N LEU A 245 -24.68 -4.26 0.33
CA LEU A 245 -25.96 -4.82 0.78
C LEU A 245 -26.03 -5.00 2.30
N ASN A 246 -24.93 -5.41 2.91
CA ASN A 246 -24.87 -5.88 4.29
C ASN A 246 -24.01 -5.00 5.19
N GLN A 247 -23.17 -4.12 4.64
CA GLN A 247 -22.33 -3.18 5.41
C GLN A 247 -21.48 -3.92 6.45
N THR A 248 -20.94 -5.07 6.06
CA THR A 248 -20.26 -6.01 6.96
C THR A 248 -19.05 -5.36 7.61
N SER A 249 -18.28 -4.56 6.86
CA SER A 249 -17.13 -3.87 7.42
C SER A 249 -17.53 -2.86 8.50
N HIS A 250 -18.64 -2.14 8.32
CA HIS A 250 -19.20 -1.25 9.34
C HIS A 250 -19.47 -1.99 10.64
N LYS A 251 -20.18 -3.11 10.56
CA LYS A 251 -20.64 -3.88 11.72
C LYS A 251 -19.48 -4.47 12.50
N GLU A 252 -18.57 -5.17 11.82
CA GLU A 252 -17.47 -5.88 12.48
C GLU A 252 -16.41 -4.91 13.02
N VAL A 253 -16.00 -3.90 12.25
CA VAL A 253 -15.00 -2.94 12.73
C VAL A 253 -15.58 -2.07 13.85
N SER A 254 -16.86 -1.67 13.81
CA SER A 254 -17.48 -0.94 14.93
C SER A 254 -17.53 -1.78 16.21
N LYS A 255 -17.74 -3.10 16.08
CA LYS A 255 -17.68 -4.03 17.22
C LYS A 255 -16.26 -4.14 17.76
N THR A 256 -15.26 -4.30 16.90
CA THR A 256 -13.84 -4.29 17.29
C THR A 256 -13.48 -3.00 18.00
N ASN A 257 -13.85 -1.84 17.44
CA ASN A 257 -13.51 -0.52 17.99
C ASN A 257 -14.05 -0.30 19.40
N LYS A 258 -15.21 -0.87 19.77
CA LYS A 258 -15.73 -0.83 21.15
C LYS A 258 -14.86 -1.59 22.16
N LEU A 259 -14.20 -2.67 21.72
CA LEU A 259 -13.24 -3.41 22.55
C LEU A 259 -11.89 -2.71 22.56
N PHE A 260 -11.45 -2.27 21.38
CA PHE A 260 -10.18 -1.59 21.14
C PHE A 260 -10.04 -0.31 21.97
N SER A 261 -11.10 0.50 22.03
CA SER A 261 -11.15 1.79 22.73
C SER A 261 -10.98 1.69 24.24
N LYS A 262 -11.06 0.49 24.83
CA LYS A 262 -10.80 0.28 26.26
C LYS A 262 -9.33 0.49 26.62
N ASN A 263 -8.41 0.19 25.69
CA ASN A 263 -6.97 0.19 25.94
C ASN A 263 -6.17 1.04 24.94
N TYR A 264 -6.73 1.33 23.76
CA TYR A 264 -6.03 1.95 22.65
C TYR A 264 -6.87 3.05 22.01
N LYS A 265 -6.19 4.03 21.41
CA LYS A 265 -6.85 5.04 20.58
C LYS A 265 -7.27 4.41 19.26
N ILE A 266 -8.52 4.63 18.86
CA ILE A 266 -9.02 4.26 17.53
C ILE A 266 -8.31 5.09 16.47
N GLN A 267 -7.72 4.42 15.49
CA GLN A 267 -7.02 5.00 14.35
C GLN A 267 -7.99 5.29 13.19
N VAL A 268 -8.97 4.42 12.92
CA VAL A 268 -9.96 4.60 11.85
C VAL A 268 -11.38 4.26 12.32
N ASN A 269 -12.37 4.97 11.82
CA ASN A 269 -13.77 4.65 12.08
C ASN A 269 -14.43 4.19 10.78
N PRO A 270 -15.13 3.05 10.77
CA PRO A 270 -15.80 2.59 9.57
C PRO A 270 -17.03 3.45 9.28
N ARG A 271 -17.26 3.72 8.01
CA ARG A 271 -18.53 4.30 7.53
C ARG A 271 -19.56 3.18 7.38
N GLU A 272 -20.82 3.52 7.09
CA GLU A 272 -21.83 2.52 6.74
C GLU A 272 -21.47 1.79 5.45
N ILE A 273 -21.00 2.53 4.44
CA ILE A 273 -20.41 1.97 3.21
C ILE A 273 -18.97 2.46 3.10
N ASN A 274 -18.04 1.52 3.05
CA ASN A 274 -16.59 1.76 3.02
C ASN A 274 -16.00 1.72 1.59
N LEU A 275 -16.83 2.10 0.63
CA LEU A 275 -16.52 2.23 -0.79
C LEU A 275 -16.75 3.66 -1.26
N PHE A 276 -15.91 4.09 -2.19
CA PHE A 276 -16.11 5.26 -3.02
C PHE A 276 -16.55 4.84 -4.42
N TYR A 277 -17.28 5.72 -5.09
CA TYR A 277 -17.52 5.67 -6.52
C TYR A 277 -16.45 6.52 -7.23
N LEU A 278 -15.68 5.88 -8.10
CA LEU A 278 -14.50 6.41 -8.75
C LEU A 278 -14.75 6.54 -10.26
N THR A 279 -14.54 7.74 -10.79
CA THR A 279 -14.52 8.02 -12.23
C THR A 279 -13.18 8.64 -12.61
N HIS A 280 -13.01 9.08 -13.86
CA HIS A 280 -11.83 9.87 -14.23
C HIS A 280 -11.83 11.27 -13.59
N GLU A 281 -12.98 11.79 -13.20
CA GLU A 281 -13.12 13.18 -12.76
C GLU A 281 -13.10 13.31 -11.23
N PHE A 282 -13.65 12.33 -10.52
CA PHE A 282 -13.82 12.40 -9.08
C PHE A 282 -13.77 11.02 -8.41
N ARG A 283 -13.59 11.06 -7.08
CA ARG A 283 -13.72 9.91 -6.20
C ARG A 283 -14.57 10.30 -5.02
N GLU A 284 -15.82 9.85 -5.01
CA GLU A 284 -16.83 10.33 -4.07
C GLU A 284 -17.47 9.21 -3.28
N ARG A 285 -17.91 9.52 -2.07
CA ARG A 285 -18.43 8.51 -1.14
C ARG A 285 -19.76 7.96 -1.62
N ILE A 286 -19.97 6.65 -1.48
CA ILE A 286 -21.29 6.05 -1.65
C ILE A 286 -22.02 6.10 -0.31
N ILE A 287 -23.25 6.62 -0.30
CA ILE A 287 -24.10 6.74 0.90
C ILE A 287 -25.44 6.09 0.62
N LEU A 288 -25.90 5.20 1.49
CA LEU A 288 -27.24 4.60 1.39
C LEU A 288 -28.23 5.41 2.24
N LYS A 289 -29.25 6.01 1.62
CA LYS A 289 -30.32 6.74 2.33
C LYS A 289 -31.66 6.46 1.69
N ASN A 290 -32.66 6.09 2.50
CA ASN A 290 -34.01 5.77 2.04
C ASN A 290 -34.03 4.73 0.90
N ASN A 291 -33.22 3.67 1.01
CA ASN A 291 -33.02 2.62 -0.02
C ASN A 291 -32.47 3.09 -1.37
N VAL A 292 -31.89 4.29 -1.42
CA VAL A 292 -31.18 4.84 -2.60
C VAL A 292 -29.71 5.02 -2.26
N TYR A 293 -28.84 4.49 -3.11
CA TYR A 293 -27.40 4.71 -3.05
C TYR A 293 -27.07 6.02 -3.76
N LYS A 294 -26.51 6.98 -3.04
CA LYS A 294 -26.12 8.29 -3.57
C LYS A 294 -24.62 8.40 -3.62
N VAL A 295 -24.09 8.90 -4.74
CA VAL A 295 -22.70 9.31 -4.83
C VAL A 295 -22.63 10.75 -4.33
N HIS A 296 -21.96 10.93 -3.20
CA HIS A 296 -21.87 12.21 -2.50
C HIS A 296 -21.36 13.33 -3.41
N ASN A 297 -21.83 14.57 -3.23
CA ASN A 297 -21.51 15.74 -4.06
C ASN A 297 -21.83 15.61 -5.57
N THR A 298 -22.64 14.64 -5.98
CA THR A 298 -23.05 14.48 -7.38
C THR A 298 -24.56 14.23 -7.49
N GLU A 299 -25.08 14.31 -8.72
CA GLU A 299 -26.47 13.93 -9.04
C GLU A 299 -26.62 12.41 -9.25
N ILE A 300 -25.53 11.64 -9.18
CA ILE A 300 -25.56 10.20 -9.43
C ILE A 300 -26.20 9.49 -8.25
N GLN A 301 -27.22 8.69 -8.58
CA GLN A 301 -27.93 7.85 -7.63
C GLN A 301 -28.33 6.54 -8.28
N PHE A 302 -28.41 5.50 -7.46
CA PHE A 302 -28.77 4.16 -7.88
C PHE A 302 -29.80 3.57 -6.92
N SER A 303 -30.80 2.89 -7.45
CA SER A 303 -31.52 1.85 -6.72
C SER A 303 -30.61 0.67 -6.42
N LYS A 304 -31.05 -0.22 -5.54
CA LYS A 304 -30.35 -1.49 -5.27
C LYS A 304 -30.09 -2.31 -6.54
N LYS A 305 -31.04 -2.35 -7.49
CA LYS A 305 -30.85 -3.10 -8.73
C LYS A 305 -29.77 -2.44 -9.60
N GLU A 306 -29.85 -1.12 -9.76
CA GLU A 306 -28.94 -0.35 -10.61
C GLU A 306 -27.51 -0.39 -10.09
N ILE A 307 -27.27 -0.26 -8.78
CA ILE A 307 -25.89 -0.30 -8.25
C ILE A 307 -25.25 -1.69 -8.39
N LEU A 308 -26.06 -2.75 -8.31
CA LEU A 308 -25.57 -4.11 -8.52
C LEU A 308 -25.26 -4.37 -10.00
N THR A 309 -26.08 -3.85 -10.91
CA THR A 309 -25.76 -3.86 -12.34
C THR A 309 -24.50 -3.04 -12.63
N GLU A 310 -24.36 -1.86 -12.02
CA GLU A 310 -23.16 -1.02 -12.15
C GLU A 310 -21.90 -1.74 -11.65
N LEU A 311 -21.98 -2.51 -10.56
CA LEU A 311 -20.88 -3.34 -10.06
C LEU A 311 -20.53 -4.48 -11.03
N GLU A 312 -21.53 -5.09 -11.66
CA GLU A 312 -21.32 -6.16 -12.65
C GLU A 312 -20.68 -5.62 -13.93
N THR A 313 -21.03 -4.41 -14.36
CA THR A 313 -20.54 -3.84 -15.63
C THR A 313 -19.29 -2.97 -15.47
N ASN A 314 -19.11 -2.30 -14.34
CA ASN A 314 -18.04 -1.33 -14.08
C ASN A 314 -17.42 -1.51 -12.68
N PRO A 315 -16.87 -2.70 -12.34
CA PRO A 315 -16.35 -2.98 -11.01
C PRO A 315 -15.19 -2.06 -10.61
N GLU A 316 -14.42 -1.55 -11.57
CA GLU A 316 -13.31 -0.61 -11.37
C GLU A 316 -13.76 0.75 -10.82
N ARG A 317 -15.06 1.08 -10.91
CA ARG A 317 -15.60 2.29 -10.29
C ARG A 317 -15.82 2.16 -8.79
N PHE A 318 -15.65 0.97 -8.21
CA PHE A 318 -15.83 0.75 -6.78
C PHE A 318 -14.46 0.72 -6.09
N SER A 319 -14.14 1.83 -5.42
CA SER A 319 -12.84 2.06 -4.80
C SER A 319 -12.90 1.87 -3.27
N PRO A 320 -12.21 0.86 -2.71
CA PRO A 320 -12.10 0.65 -1.26
C PRO A 320 -11.50 1.85 -0.53
N ASN A 321 -12.06 2.19 0.64
CA ASN A 321 -11.41 3.12 1.56
C ASN A 321 -10.34 2.41 2.43
N VAL A 322 -9.80 3.11 3.43
CA VAL A 322 -8.79 2.59 4.37
C VAL A 322 -9.18 1.27 5.07
N ILE A 323 -10.47 0.99 5.25
CA ILE A 323 -10.98 -0.25 5.89
C ILE A 323 -10.95 -1.43 4.92
N MET A 324 -11.42 -1.21 3.69
CA MET A 324 -11.57 -2.29 2.71
C MET A 324 -10.33 -2.49 1.82
N ARG A 325 -9.45 -1.48 1.69
CA ARG A 325 -8.20 -1.59 0.91
C ARG A 325 -7.27 -2.70 1.42
N PRO A 326 -7.04 -2.88 2.74
CA PRO A 326 -6.34 -4.04 3.27
C PRO A 326 -6.94 -5.36 2.83
N LEU A 327 -8.26 -5.48 2.89
CA LEU A 327 -8.95 -6.69 2.48
C LEU A 327 -8.78 -6.96 0.98
N TYR A 328 -8.91 -5.92 0.14
CA TYR A 328 -8.73 -6.04 -1.30
C TYR A 328 -7.32 -6.56 -1.64
N GLN A 329 -6.28 -6.02 -1.00
CA GLN A 329 -4.91 -6.50 -1.14
C GLN A 329 -4.78 -7.99 -0.81
N GLU A 330 -5.28 -8.42 0.35
CA GLU A 330 -5.16 -9.81 0.81
C GLU A 330 -6.04 -10.78 0.02
N PHE A 331 -7.08 -10.26 -0.62
CA PHE A 331 -7.96 -11.04 -1.47
C PHE A 331 -7.33 -11.35 -2.83
N ILE A 332 -6.56 -10.43 -3.41
CA ILE A 332 -5.95 -10.57 -4.75
C ILE A 332 -4.50 -11.05 -4.72
N LEU A 333 -3.82 -10.95 -3.58
CA LEU A 333 -2.44 -11.40 -3.42
C LEU A 333 -2.36 -12.68 -2.57
N PRO A 334 -1.47 -13.64 -2.91
CA PRO A 334 -1.05 -14.70 -2.00
C PRO A 334 -0.10 -14.12 -0.93
N ASN A 335 -0.51 -13.03 -0.27
CA ASN A 335 0.29 -12.30 0.69
C ASN A 335 0.28 -12.99 2.05
N ILE A 336 1.48 -13.11 2.64
CA ILE A 336 1.68 -13.71 3.96
C ILE A 336 2.09 -12.68 5.00
N CYS A 337 2.61 -11.52 4.59
CA CYS A 337 3.00 -10.47 5.51
C CYS A 337 2.78 -9.08 4.91
N TYR A 338 2.18 -8.19 5.69
CA TYR A 338 2.11 -6.77 5.40
C TYR A 338 3.12 -6.00 6.24
N ILE A 339 3.97 -5.22 5.58
CA ILE A 339 4.96 -4.35 6.21
C ILE A 339 4.47 -2.92 6.19
N GLY A 340 4.24 -2.35 7.38
CA GLY A 340 3.68 -1.01 7.54
C GLY A 340 4.36 -0.17 8.63
N GLY A 341 4.05 1.12 8.66
CA GLY A 341 4.38 2.00 9.78
C GLY A 341 3.45 1.80 10.99
N GLY A 342 3.76 2.47 12.10
CA GLY A 342 3.00 2.31 13.35
C GLY A 342 1.52 2.71 13.24
N GLY A 343 1.20 3.77 12.49
CA GLY A 343 -0.19 4.15 12.22
C GLY A 343 -0.93 3.15 11.33
N GLU A 344 -0.20 2.49 10.40
CA GLU A 344 -0.77 1.46 9.54
C GLU A 344 -1.10 0.22 10.36
N LEU A 345 -0.13 -0.29 11.12
CA LEU A 345 -0.36 -1.41 12.04
C LEU A 345 -1.53 -1.14 12.99
N ALA A 346 -1.62 0.07 13.53
CA ALA A 346 -2.72 0.42 14.44
C ALA A 346 -4.11 0.22 13.79
N TYR A 347 -4.31 0.70 12.56
CA TYR A 347 -5.61 0.48 11.90
C TYR A 347 -5.79 -0.96 11.41
N TRP A 348 -4.72 -1.65 10.99
CA TRP A 348 -4.83 -3.06 10.56
C TRP A 348 -5.34 -3.94 11.70
N LEU A 349 -4.89 -3.69 12.94
CA LEU A 349 -5.34 -4.39 14.14
C LEU A 349 -6.86 -4.21 14.40
N GLU A 350 -7.49 -3.14 13.90
CA GLU A 350 -8.93 -2.94 14.00
C GLU A 350 -9.72 -3.85 13.04
N LEU A 351 -9.05 -4.52 12.09
CA LEU A 351 -9.69 -5.22 10.97
C LEU A 351 -9.74 -6.74 11.09
N LYS A 352 -9.03 -7.37 12.04
CA LYS A 352 -8.94 -8.85 12.12
C LYS A 352 -10.31 -9.54 12.11
N ALA A 353 -11.23 -9.09 12.95
CA ALA A 353 -12.58 -9.67 13.01
C ALA A 353 -13.36 -9.49 11.70
N TYR A 354 -13.12 -8.40 10.96
CA TYR A 354 -13.74 -8.20 9.65
C TYR A 354 -13.21 -9.22 8.64
N PHE A 355 -11.89 -9.45 8.60
CA PHE A 355 -11.27 -10.47 7.75
C PHE A 355 -11.79 -11.88 8.02
N GLU A 356 -11.88 -12.25 9.30
CA GLU A 356 -12.48 -13.53 9.73
C GLU A 356 -13.93 -13.65 9.24
N LYS A 357 -14.72 -12.57 9.34
CA LYS A 357 -16.13 -12.56 8.93
C LYS A 357 -16.32 -12.78 7.44
N VAL A 358 -15.40 -12.32 6.60
CA VAL A 358 -15.45 -12.48 5.14
C VAL A 358 -14.57 -13.61 4.62
N GLU A 359 -14.05 -14.44 5.53
CA GLU A 359 -13.25 -15.64 5.22
C GLU A 359 -11.99 -15.34 4.37
N VAL A 360 -11.36 -14.20 4.63
CA VAL A 360 -10.06 -13.84 4.03
C VAL A 360 -8.99 -13.93 5.10
N GLU A 361 -7.90 -14.62 4.78
CA GLU A 361 -6.79 -14.79 5.71
C GLU A 361 -6.17 -13.45 6.10
N PHE A 362 -6.06 -13.20 7.40
CA PHE A 362 -5.40 -12.01 7.93
C PHE A 362 -3.89 -12.20 7.89
N PRO A 363 -3.10 -11.28 7.30
CA PRO A 363 -1.67 -11.47 7.14
C PRO A 363 -0.94 -11.27 8.46
N ILE A 364 0.30 -11.77 8.53
CA ILE A 364 1.25 -11.32 9.54
C ILE A 364 1.47 -9.81 9.35
N LEU A 365 1.44 -9.04 10.43
CA LEU A 365 1.80 -7.63 10.39
C LEU A 365 3.26 -7.48 10.81
N LEU A 366 4.04 -6.69 10.10
CA LEU A 366 5.42 -6.39 10.50
C LEU A 366 5.63 -4.88 10.51
N LEU A 367 6.14 -4.39 11.64
CA LEU A 367 6.54 -2.99 11.74
C LEU A 367 7.81 -2.80 10.93
N ARG A 368 7.76 -1.94 9.90
CA ARG A 368 8.94 -1.58 9.11
C ARG A 368 10.09 -1.10 9.99
N ASN A 369 11.31 -1.22 9.49
CA ASN A 369 12.46 -0.64 10.16
C ASN A 369 12.34 0.90 10.26
N SER A 370 12.87 1.45 11.36
CA SER A 370 13.03 2.89 11.55
C SER A 370 14.51 3.22 11.62
N VAL A 371 14.95 4.10 10.71
CA VAL A 371 16.36 4.39 10.50
C VAL A 371 16.58 5.89 10.62
N LEU A 372 17.66 6.28 11.30
CA LEU A 372 18.18 7.64 11.32
C LEU A 372 19.51 7.65 10.58
N LEU A 373 19.58 8.42 9.49
CA LEU A 373 20.85 8.67 8.80
C LEU A 373 21.64 9.72 9.58
N MET A 374 22.86 9.35 9.99
CA MET A 374 23.75 10.20 10.75
C MET A 374 25.10 10.28 10.05
N SER A 375 25.58 11.50 9.81
CA SER A 375 26.93 11.73 9.29
C SER A 375 28.00 11.33 10.31
N GLN A 376 29.19 10.98 9.80
CA GLN A 376 30.34 10.67 10.66
C GLN A 376 30.67 11.82 11.63
N LYS A 377 30.51 13.08 11.19
CA LYS A 377 30.70 14.27 12.02
C LYS A 377 29.70 14.36 13.18
N GLN A 378 28.43 14.05 12.92
CA GLN A 378 27.41 13.99 13.98
C GLN A 378 27.73 12.89 14.99
N ASN A 379 28.15 11.71 14.52
CA ASN A 379 28.55 10.60 15.40
C ASN A 379 29.76 10.96 16.29
N GLN A 380 30.78 11.60 15.71
CA GLN A 380 31.95 12.07 16.47
C GLN A 380 31.58 13.12 17.52
N LYS A 381 30.60 13.99 17.22
CA LYS A 381 30.10 14.99 18.18
C LYS A 381 29.30 14.33 19.30
N LEU A 382 28.46 13.34 18.97
CA LEU A 382 27.69 12.57 19.95
C LEU A 382 28.60 11.88 20.97
N ASN A 383 29.70 11.28 20.52
CA ASN A 383 30.67 10.61 21.41
C ASN A 383 31.48 11.56 22.31
N LYS A 384 31.39 12.88 22.10
CA LYS A 384 32.07 13.91 22.91
C LYS A 384 31.14 14.62 23.91
N LEU A 385 29.82 14.43 23.76
CA LEU A 385 28.81 14.87 24.71
C LEU A 385 28.58 13.76 25.73
#